data_AF-A0A6M0AKC4-F1
#
_entry.id   AF-A0A6M0AKC4-F1
#
_cell.length_a   1.000
_cell.length_b   1.000
_cell.length_c   1.000
_cell.angle_alpha   90.00
_cell.angle_beta   90.00
_cell.angle_gamma   90.00
#
_symmetry.space_group_name_H-M   'P 1'
#
loop_
_entity.id
_entity.type
_entity.pdbx_description
1 polymer ?
#
loop_
_entity_poly.entity_id
_entity_poly.type
_entity_poly.pdbx_seq_one_letter_code
_entity_poly.pdbx_strand_id
1 'polypeptide(L)' 'MKKIKMTIRLTEYEKKKLEQEAERRGMNQSEVLRNLIARFPDPITST' A
#
# COMPACT_ATOMS: atom_id res chain seq x y z
N MET A 1 11.49 10.78 8.46
CA MET A 1 10.95 9.65 9.26
C MET A 1 11.69 8.37 8.91
N LYS A 2 12.01 7.53 9.90
CA LYS A 2 12.57 6.19 9.64
C LYS A 2 11.51 5.36 8.90
N LYS A 3 11.89 4.74 7.78
CA LYS A 3 11.02 3.84 7.03
C LYS A 3 11.06 2.46 7.69
N ILE A 4 9.90 1.86 7.92
CA ILE A 4 9.78 0.48 8.44
C ILE A 4 9.39 -0.44 7.27
N LYS A 5 9.95 -1.65 7.25
CA LYS A 5 9.57 -2.69 6.28
C LYS A 5 8.40 -3.49 6.85
N MET A 6 7.32 -3.59 6.09
CA MET A 6 6.18 -4.47 6.36
C MET A 6 6.17 -5.59 5.33
N THR A 7 5.93 -6.82 5.76
CA THR A 7 5.74 -7.98 4.87
C THR A 7 4.28 -8.40 4.96
N ILE A 8 3.62 -8.55 3.81
CA ILE A 8 2.23 -9.00 3.70
C ILE A 8 2.18 -10.30 2.91
N ARG A 9 1.28 -11.21 3.28
CA ARG A 9 0.95 -12.39 2.49
C ARG A 9 -0.21 -12.06 1.58
N LEU A 10 -0.08 -12.38 0.30
CA LEU A 10 -1.11 -12.20 -0.71
C LEU A 10 -1.26 -13.52 -1.46
N THR A 11 -2.49 -13.83 -1.86
CA THR A 11 -2.72 -14.81 -2.92
C THR A 11 -2.17 -14.28 -4.25
N GLU A 12 -1.92 -15.17 -5.21
CA GLU A 12 -1.51 -14.78 -6.56
C GLU A 12 -2.52 -13.82 -7.23
N TYR A 13 -3.81 -14.07 -6.98
CA TYR A 13 -4.90 -13.25 -7.51
C TYR A 13 -4.85 -11.81 -6.98
N GLU A 14 -4.64 -11.63 -5.67
CA GLU A 14 -4.52 -10.30 -5.06
C GLU A 14 -3.27 -9.56 -5.55
N LYS A 15 -2.14 -10.26 -5.67
CA LYS A 15 -0.90 -9.68 -6.23
C LYS A 15 -1.12 -9.20 -7.66
N LYS A 16 -1.77 -10.01 -8.50
CA LYS A 16 -2.08 -9.64 -9.89
C LYS A 16 -3.02 -8.43 -9.99
N LYS A 17 -4.04 -8.36 -9.13
CA LYS A 17 -4.90 -7.16 -9.04
C LYS A 17 -4.11 -5.92 -8.67
N LEU A 18 -3.20 -6.03 -7.70
CA LEU A 18 -2.36 -4.92 -7.27
C LEU A 18 -1.40 -4.47 -8.39
N GLU A 19 -0.85 -5.41 -9.15
CA GLU A 19 -0.02 -5.15 -10.33
C GLU A 19 -0.78 -4.38 -11.41
N GLN A 20 -1.98 -4.85 -11.77
CA GLN A 20 -2.81 -4.20 -12.78
C GLN A 20 -3.23 -2.79 -12.36
N GLU A 21 -3.55 -2.58 -11.08
CA GLU A 21 -3.91 -1.26 -10.58
C GLU A 21 -2.71 -0.30 -10.55
N ALA A 22 -1.52 -0.82 -10.24
CA ALA A 22 -0.28 -0.08 -10.29
C ALA A 22 0.01 0.39 -11.73
N GLU A 23 -0.08 -0.52 -12.70
CA GLU A 23 0.07 -0.23 -14.14
C GLU A 23 -0.95 0.80 -14.63
N ARG A 24 -2.24 0.59 -14.31
CA ARG A 24 -3.33 1.50 -14.69
C ARG A 24 -3.12 2.93 -14.19
N ARG A 25 -2.48 3.08 -13.04
CA ARG A 25 -2.20 4.39 -12.41
C ARG A 25 -0.80 4.94 -12.73
N GLY A 26 0.03 4.22 -13.49
CA GLY A 26 1.41 4.62 -13.80
C GLY A 26 2.31 4.72 -12.57
N MET A 27 2.07 3.88 -11.55
CA MET A 27 2.80 3.88 -10.28
C MET A 27 3.23 2.45 -9.91
N ASN A 28 4.08 2.29 -8.90
CA ASN A 28 4.43 0.96 -8.40
C ASN A 28 3.46 0.47 -7.32
N GLN A 29 3.47 -0.84 -7.04
CA GLN A 29 2.58 -1.45 -6.04
C GLN A 29 2.71 -0.83 -4.64
N SER A 30 3.93 -0.43 -4.24
CA SER A 30 4.15 0.20 -2.92
C SER A 30 3.49 1.57 -2.84
N GLU A 31 3.48 2.32 -3.93
CA GLU A 31 2.80 3.61 -4.03
C GLU A 31 1.29 3.45 -4.00
N VAL A 32 0.74 2.42 -4.67
CA VAL A 32 -0.70 2.10 -4.57
C VAL A 32 -1.10 1.85 -3.12
N LEU A 33 -0.35 1.01 -2.41
CA LEU A 33 -0.62 0.70 -1.00
C LEU A 33 -0.47 1.93 -0.10
N ARG A 34 0.55 2.77 -0.34
CA ARG A 34 0.72 4.03 0.42
C ARG A 34 -0.40 5.03 0.15
N ASN A 35 -0.85 5.14 -1.09
CA ASN A 35 -1.99 5.98 -1.47
C ASN A 35 -3.31 5.48 -0.85
N LEU A 36 -3.45 4.17 -0.64
CA LEU A 36 -4.56 3.62 0.13
C LEU A 36 -4.44 4.00 1.61
N ILE A 37 -3.27 3.79 2.21
CA ILE A 37 -3.01 4.11 3.63
C ILE A 37 -3.23 5.60 3.91
N ALA A 38 -2.82 6.48 2.99
CA ALA A 38 -2.98 7.93 3.11
C ALA A 38 -4.44 8.41 3.14
N ARG A 39 -5.41 7.53 2.82
CA ARG A 39 -6.84 7.84 2.94
C ARG A 39 -7.40 7.49 4.32
N PHE A 40 -6.64 6.78 5.15
CA PHE A 40 -7.05 6.49 6.52
C PHE A 40 -6.86 7.74 7.40
N PRO A 41 -7.65 7.88 8.48
CA PRO A 41 -7.47 8.97 9.44
C PRO A 41 -6.05 8.97 10.02
N ASP A 42 -5.62 10.13 10.52
CA ASP A 42 -4.37 10.23 11.26
C ASP A 42 -4.36 9.26 12.45
N PRO A 43 -3.20 8.66 12.75
CA PRO A 43 -3.08 7.72 13.86
C PRO A 43 -3.43 8.44 15.17
N ILE A 44 -4.27 7.80 15.99
CA ILE A 44 -4.51 8.26 17.37
C ILE A 44 -3.22 8.02 18.15
N THR A 45 -2.37 9.04 18.23
CA THR A 45 -1.25 9.02 19.17
C THR A 45 -1.83 9.22 20.56
N SER A 46 -1.93 8.15 21.34
CA SER A 46 -2.12 8.30 22.78
C SER A 46 -0.84 8.95 23.32
N THR A 47 -0.93 10.25 23.62
CA THR A 47 0.14 11.04 24.24
C THR A 47 0.38 10.58 25.67
#